data_AF-A0A1G8WDW0-F1
#
_entry.id   AF-A0A1G8WDW0-F1
#
_cell.length_a   1.000
_cell.length_b   1.000
_cell.length_c   1.000
_cell.angle_alpha   90.00
_cell.angle_beta   90.00
_cell.angle_gamma   90.00
#
_symmetry.space_group_name_H-M   'P 1'
#
loop_
_entity.id
_entity.type
_entity.pdbx_description
1 polymer ?
#
loop_
_entity_poly.entity_id
_entity_poly.type
_entity_poly.pdbx_seq_one_letter_code
_entity_poly.pdbx_strand_id
1 'polypeptide(L)'
;MEPQAFISKIKDAAIEENKKVGIPASLTIAQAILETGWGESELAKKANNLFGLKGTGPAGTYEKESPEYRNGKKTTEKSIFCKYNSWGECIKCRSERLLTPRYAKVIGTDWRAACVEVWKAGYATDPTYPDKLMNIIQRYKLYQYDKGEYRVSKLVLIDPGHGMPDPGACGNGLQEHERAFALAQLVGKVLTRHGVTVLFTRNGERSLSSATNLKTNKNEDLAARQRFSNSKATDFFLSLHMNSSDDSTSNGYETLCYSQNRQIEALHAAIKAFLQRHGLKDRGIKIRTNLAV
;
A
#
# COMPACT_ATOMS: atom_id res chain seq x y z
N MET A 1 -5.49 -22.31 -14.49
CA MET A 1 -6.95 -22.36 -14.30
C MET A 1 -7.51 -21.02 -14.72
N GLU A 2 -8.67 -20.98 -15.36
CA GLU A 2 -9.32 -19.71 -15.69
C GLU A 2 -9.58 -18.86 -14.43
N PRO A 3 -9.35 -17.54 -14.47
CA PRO A 3 -9.47 -16.68 -13.29
C PRO A 3 -10.78 -16.83 -12.53
N GLN A 4 -11.90 -16.83 -13.26
CA GLN A 4 -13.23 -16.90 -12.66
C GLN A 4 -13.52 -18.27 -12.05
N ALA A 5 -12.98 -19.35 -12.63
CA ALA A 5 -13.13 -20.70 -12.11
C ALA A 5 -12.37 -20.84 -10.77
N PHE A 6 -11.15 -20.32 -10.70
CA PHE A 6 -10.37 -20.30 -9.46
C PHE A 6 -11.07 -19.51 -8.35
N ILE A 7 -11.49 -18.29 -8.66
CA ILE A 7 -12.21 -17.43 -7.69
C ILE A 7 -13.48 -18.13 -7.20
N SER A 8 -14.28 -18.70 -8.10
CA SER A 8 -15.52 -19.39 -7.74
C SER A 8 -15.29 -20.59 -6.82
N LYS A 9 -14.16 -21.29 -6.99
CA LYS A 9 -13.81 -22.46 -6.17
C LYS A 9 -13.43 -22.13 -4.73
N ILE A 10 -12.91 -20.92 -4.46
CA ILE A 10 -12.42 -20.55 -3.12
C ILE A 10 -13.20 -19.43 -2.44
N LYS A 11 -14.03 -18.69 -3.17
CA LYS A 11 -14.71 -17.49 -2.64
C LYS A 11 -15.58 -17.81 -1.42
N ASP A 12 -16.28 -18.93 -1.40
CA ASP A 12 -17.25 -19.22 -0.33
C ASP A 12 -16.53 -19.49 0.99
N ALA A 13 -15.42 -20.24 0.96
CA ALA A 13 -14.55 -20.44 2.13
C ALA A 13 -13.92 -19.11 2.59
N ALA A 14 -13.51 -18.24 1.65
CA ALA A 14 -12.96 -16.93 2.00
C ALA A 14 -14.03 -16.00 2.63
N ILE A 15 -15.27 -16.03 2.13
CA ILE A 15 -16.41 -15.27 2.68
C ILE A 15 -16.78 -15.79 4.07
N GLU A 16 -16.75 -17.10 4.28
CA GLU A 16 -17.05 -17.71 5.57
C GLU A 16 -16.03 -17.27 6.64
N GLU A 17 -14.74 -17.38 6.34
CA GLU A 17 -13.68 -16.91 7.24
C GLU A 17 -13.74 -15.40 7.46
N ASN A 18 -14.09 -14.65 6.42
CA ASN A 18 -14.30 -13.22 6.53
C ASN A 18 -15.37 -12.86 7.57
N LYS A 19 -16.51 -13.57 7.56
CA LYS A 19 -17.57 -13.39 8.57
C LYS A 19 -17.16 -13.83 9.97
N LYS A 20 -16.40 -14.94 10.07
CA LYS A 20 -16.01 -15.53 11.37
C LYS A 20 -14.94 -14.72 12.09
N VAL A 21 -13.92 -14.27 11.37
CA VAL A 21 -12.69 -13.73 11.96
C VAL A 21 -12.34 -12.32 11.47
N GLY A 22 -13.15 -11.72 10.59
CA GLY A 22 -12.99 -10.33 10.14
C GLY A 22 -11.82 -10.09 9.18
N ILE A 23 -11.18 -11.12 8.65
CA ILE A 23 -10.12 -10.97 7.63
C ILE A 23 -10.78 -10.83 6.26
N PRO A 24 -10.55 -9.76 5.47
CA PRO A 24 -11.19 -9.56 4.17
C PRO A 24 -11.11 -10.79 3.24
N ALA A 25 -12.25 -11.19 2.68
CA ALA A 25 -12.33 -12.30 1.73
C ALA A 25 -11.48 -11.99 0.48
N SER A 26 -11.51 -10.74 0.05
CA SER A 26 -10.72 -10.21 -1.07
C SER A 26 -9.22 -10.35 -0.85
N LEU A 27 -8.70 -10.08 0.36
CA LEU A 27 -7.30 -10.31 0.72
C LEU A 27 -6.95 -11.80 0.61
N THR A 28 -7.78 -12.66 1.19
CA THR A 28 -7.58 -14.12 1.17
C THR A 28 -7.51 -14.67 -0.25
N ILE A 29 -8.45 -14.28 -1.12
CA ILE A 29 -8.50 -14.70 -2.52
C ILE A 29 -7.29 -14.15 -3.29
N ALA A 30 -6.94 -12.87 -3.09
CA ALA A 30 -5.82 -12.26 -3.80
C ALA A 30 -4.47 -12.87 -3.44
N GLN A 31 -4.24 -13.20 -2.16
CA GLN A 31 -3.06 -13.94 -1.75
C GLN A 31 -3.05 -15.33 -2.38
N ALA A 32 -4.16 -16.08 -2.32
CA ALA A 32 -4.22 -17.40 -2.96
C ALA A 32 -3.90 -17.33 -4.47
N ILE A 33 -4.40 -16.32 -5.19
CA ILE A 33 -4.07 -16.08 -6.61
C ILE A 33 -2.56 -15.86 -6.78
N LEU A 34 -1.99 -14.93 -6.00
CA LEU A 34 -0.60 -14.50 -6.12
C LEU A 34 0.38 -15.63 -5.79
N GLU A 35 0.15 -16.34 -4.69
CA GLU A 35 1.04 -17.38 -4.18
C GLU A 35 1.03 -18.65 -5.04
N THR A 36 -0.05 -18.88 -5.79
CA THR A 36 -0.24 -20.13 -6.55
C THR A 36 -0.24 -19.96 -8.05
N GLY A 37 -0.31 -18.74 -8.56
CA GLY A 37 -0.56 -18.48 -9.98
C GLY A 37 -1.88 -19.13 -10.42
N TRP A 38 -2.98 -18.79 -9.77
CA TRP A 38 -4.32 -19.33 -10.07
C TRP A 38 -4.48 -20.84 -9.79
N GLY A 39 -3.88 -21.32 -8.71
CA GLY A 39 -3.92 -22.72 -8.28
C GLY A 39 -3.00 -23.63 -9.08
N GLU A 40 -2.15 -23.08 -9.94
CA GLU A 40 -1.30 -23.86 -10.84
C GLU A 40 -0.01 -24.37 -10.19
N SER A 41 0.38 -23.79 -9.05
CA SER A 41 1.56 -24.20 -8.32
C SER A 41 1.50 -25.64 -7.85
N GLU A 42 2.66 -26.28 -7.78
CA GLU A 42 2.78 -27.66 -7.33
C GLU A 42 2.18 -27.87 -5.93
N LEU A 43 2.43 -26.93 -5.00
CA LEU A 43 1.88 -27.01 -3.64
C LEU A 43 0.35 -26.92 -3.63
N ALA A 44 -0.24 -26.07 -4.47
CA ALA A 44 -1.69 -25.97 -4.57
C ALA A 44 -2.32 -27.26 -5.12
N LYS A 45 -1.68 -27.88 -6.12
CA LYS A 45 -2.19 -29.10 -6.78
C LYS A 45 -1.98 -30.38 -5.97
N LYS A 46 -0.80 -30.56 -5.38
CA LYS A 46 -0.39 -31.81 -4.73
C LYS A 46 -0.59 -31.81 -3.22
N ALA A 47 -0.59 -30.63 -2.59
CA ALA A 47 -0.69 -30.51 -1.13
C ALA A 47 -1.90 -29.67 -0.67
N ASN A 48 -2.74 -29.19 -1.59
CA ASN A 48 -3.82 -28.24 -1.32
C ASN A 48 -3.36 -26.98 -0.56
N ASN A 49 -2.08 -26.62 -0.66
CA ASN A 49 -1.49 -25.53 0.09
C ASN A 49 -1.43 -24.27 -0.77
N LEU A 50 -2.41 -23.38 -0.54
CA LEU A 50 -2.60 -22.15 -1.31
C LEU A 50 -1.68 -20.99 -0.90
N PHE A 51 -1.00 -21.09 0.25
CA PHE A 51 -0.29 -19.94 0.84
C PHE A 51 1.17 -20.25 1.17
N GLY A 52 1.71 -21.38 0.66
CA GLY A 52 3.08 -21.79 0.92
C GLY A 52 3.40 -22.02 2.39
N LEU A 53 2.41 -22.38 3.22
CA LEU A 53 2.58 -22.51 4.66
C LEU A 53 3.54 -23.67 4.98
N LYS A 54 4.65 -23.37 5.67
CA LYS A 54 5.61 -24.36 6.17
C LYS A 54 5.09 -25.05 7.44
N GLY A 55 5.54 -26.29 7.66
CA GLY A 55 5.21 -27.12 8.84
C GLY A 55 4.30 -28.32 8.52
N THR A 56 3.62 -28.83 9.54
CA THR A 56 2.66 -29.95 9.41
C THR A 56 1.24 -29.40 9.34
N GLY A 57 0.48 -29.80 8.33
CA GLY A 57 -0.93 -29.46 8.18
C GLY A 57 -1.84 -30.61 8.63
N PRO A 58 -3.17 -30.41 8.62
CA PRO A 58 -4.13 -31.44 9.02
C PRO A 58 -4.05 -32.75 8.22
N ALA A 59 -3.62 -32.69 6.95
CA ALA A 59 -3.40 -33.87 6.11
C ALA A 59 -1.92 -34.32 6.06
N GLY A 60 -1.09 -33.83 6.99
CA GLY A 60 0.33 -34.16 7.10
C GLY A 60 1.24 -33.13 6.44
N THR A 61 2.36 -33.60 5.87
CA THR A 61 3.40 -32.78 5.26
C THR A 61 3.54 -33.03 3.76
N TYR A 62 4.11 -32.07 3.06
CA TYR A 62 4.59 -32.20 1.68
C TYR A 62 6.01 -31.66 1.62
N GLU A 63 6.96 -32.53 1.29
CA GLU A 63 8.36 -32.14 1.09
C GLU A 63 8.58 -31.69 -0.34
N LYS A 64 9.24 -30.55 -0.51
CA LYS A 64 9.83 -30.18 -1.80
C LYS A 64 11.15 -29.48 -1.61
N GLU A 65 12.01 -29.64 -2.60
CA GLU A 65 13.23 -28.86 -2.69
C GLU A 65 12.87 -27.38 -2.88
N SER A 66 13.45 -26.53 -2.05
CA SER A 66 13.33 -25.08 -2.13
C SER A 66 14.73 -24.48 -2.17
N PRO A 67 14.98 -23.50 -3.04
CA PRO A 67 16.19 -22.72 -2.92
C PRO A 67 16.14 -21.89 -1.65
N GLU A 68 17.13 -22.07 -0.80
CA GLU A 68 17.37 -21.24 0.38
C GLU A 68 18.65 -20.44 0.12
N TYR A 69 18.69 -19.20 0.63
CA TYR A 69 19.89 -18.37 0.57
C TYR A 69 20.50 -18.30 1.95
N ARG A 70 21.62 -19.01 2.16
CA ARG A 70 22.45 -18.87 3.36
C ARG A 70 23.78 -18.23 2.97
N ASN A 71 24.19 -17.19 3.69
CA ASN A 71 25.48 -16.50 3.49
C ASN A 71 25.73 -16.08 2.03
N GLY A 72 24.69 -15.66 1.32
CA GLY A 72 24.77 -15.24 -0.09
C GLY A 72 24.93 -16.38 -1.12
N LYS A 73 24.92 -17.66 -0.70
CA LYS A 73 24.91 -18.82 -1.60
C LYS A 73 23.54 -19.48 -1.64
N LYS A 74 23.06 -19.80 -2.85
CA LYS A 74 21.82 -20.54 -3.08
C LYS A 74 22.09 -22.03 -2.81
N THR A 75 21.52 -22.58 -1.75
CA THR A 75 21.53 -24.02 -1.44
C THR A 75 20.15 -24.59 -1.68
N THR A 76 20.07 -25.83 -2.17
CA THR A 76 18.80 -26.55 -2.30
C THR A 76 18.59 -27.36 -1.04
N GLU A 77 17.68 -26.92 -0.18
CA GLU A 77 17.29 -27.67 1.03
C GLU A 77 15.86 -28.19 0.87
N LYS A 78 15.59 -29.37 1.44
CA LYS A 78 14.21 -29.86 1.54
C LYS A 78 13.45 -28.99 2.52
N SER A 79 12.42 -28.30 2.02
CA SER A 79 11.47 -27.57 2.85
C SER A 79 10.22 -28.42 3.09
N ILE A 80 9.74 -28.39 4.33
CA ILE A 80 8.53 -29.09 4.77
C ILE A 80 7.35 -28.11 4.73
N PHE A 81 6.36 -28.42 3.91
CA PHE A 81 5.12 -27.64 3.78
C PHE A 81 3.92 -28.38 4.36
N CYS A 82 2.94 -27.62 4.84
CA CYS A 82 1.68 -28.17 5.29
C CYS A 82 0.93 -28.82 4.12
N LYS A 83 0.32 -29.98 4.37
CA LYS A 83 -0.64 -30.63 3.48
C LYS A 83 -2.05 -30.50 4.05
N TYR A 84 -3.02 -30.25 3.17
CA TYR A 84 -4.43 -30.08 3.53
C TYR A 84 -5.32 -31.05 2.76
N ASN A 85 -6.48 -31.37 3.34
CA ASN A 85 -7.52 -32.19 2.73
C ASN A 85 -8.24 -31.45 1.60
N SER A 86 -8.35 -30.12 1.70
CA SER A 86 -8.97 -29.26 0.69
C SER A 86 -8.40 -27.84 0.72
N TRP A 87 -8.66 -27.09 -0.35
CA TRP A 87 -8.36 -25.65 -0.39
C TRP A 87 -9.15 -24.85 0.67
N GLY A 88 -10.37 -25.26 1.01
CA GLY A 88 -11.15 -24.65 2.09
C GLY A 88 -10.50 -24.84 3.46
N GLU A 89 -9.97 -26.04 3.73
CA GLU A 89 -9.22 -26.31 4.97
C GLU A 89 -7.93 -25.47 5.04
N CYS A 90 -7.22 -25.32 3.91
CA CYS A 90 -6.06 -24.46 3.84
C CYS A 90 -6.39 -22.98 4.15
N ILE A 91 -7.53 -22.48 3.64
CA ILE A 91 -8.02 -21.12 3.90
C ILE A 91 -8.30 -20.92 5.39
N LYS A 92 -9.02 -21.85 6.02
CA LYS A 92 -9.30 -21.82 7.46
C LYS A 92 -8.02 -21.82 8.29
N CYS A 93 -7.08 -22.74 8.03
CA CYS A 93 -5.82 -22.78 8.77
C CYS A 93 -4.96 -21.52 8.57
N ARG A 94 -5.01 -20.90 7.37
CA ARG A 94 -4.34 -19.62 7.13
C ARG A 94 -4.99 -18.50 7.95
N SER A 95 -6.32 -18.46 8.06
CA SER A 95 -7.01 -17.51 8.94
C SER A 95 -6.58 -17.66 10.39
N GLU A 96 -6.52 -18.89 10.90
CA GLU A 96 -6.04 -19.19 12.27
C GLU A 96 -4.60 -18.67 12.51
N ARG A 97 -3.71 -18.81 11.53
CA ARG A 97 -2.33 -18.26 11.63
C ARG A 97 -2.28 -16.73 11.66
N LEU A 98 -3.31 -16.05 11.14
CA LEU A 98 -3.45 -14.59 11.21
C LEU A 98 -4.18 -14.11 12.47
N LEU A 99 -4.71 -15.01 13.30
CA LEU A 99 -5.31 -14.67 14.60
C LEU A 99 -4.27 -14.50 15.71
N THR A 100 -3.13 -13.89 15.39
CA THR A 100 -2.07 -13.59 16.37
C THR A 100 -1.96 -12.08 16.58
N PRO A 101 -1.44 -11.61 17.74
CA PRO A 101 -1.25 -10.17 17.99
C PRO A 101 -0.46 -9.46 16.87
N ARG A 102 0.45 -10.18 16.21
CA ARG A 102 1.23 -9.73 15.06
C ARG A 102 0.35 -9.18 13.92
N TYR A 103 -0.81 -9.76 13.67
CA TYR A 103 -1.70 -9.42 12.56
C TYR A 103 -3.01 -8.76 13.01
N ALA A 104 -3.11 -8.31 14.26
CA ALA A 104 -4.34 -7.74 14.82
C ALA A 104 -4.91 -6.58 13.99
N LYS A 105 -4.07 -5.79 13.32
CA LYS A 105 -4.47 -4.67 12.44
C LYS A 105 -5.06 -5.10 11.09
N VAL A 106 -4.94 -6.38 10.73
CA VAL A 106 -5.54 -6.96 9.51
C VAL A 106 -7.01 -7.32 9.74
N ILE A 107 -7.40 -7.54 10.99
CA ILE A 107 -8.74 -7.99 11.37
C ILE A 107 -9.69 -6.79 11.45
N GLY A 108 -10.84 -6.89 10.80
CA GLY A 108 -11.92 -5.88 10.84
C GLY A 108 -11.62 -4.60 10.05
N THR A 109 -10.56 -4.57 9.25
CA THR A 109 -10.20 -3.43 8.40
C THR A 109 -10.59 -3.69 6.94
N ASP A 110 -10.76 -2.63 6.13
CA ASP A 110 -11.01 -2.80 4.71
C ASP A 110 -9.81 -3.43 3.98
N TRP A 111 -10.07 -3.99 2.80
CA TRP A 111 -9.08 -4.72 2.02
C TRP A 111 -7.81 -3.92 1.68
N ARG A 112 -7.86 -2.60 1.51
CA ARG A 112 -6.65 -1.79 1.21
C ARG A 112 -5.74 -1.73 2.41
N ALA A 113 -6.31 -1.37 3.56
CA ALA A 113 -5.60 -1.40 4.83
C ALA A 113 -5.07 -2.81 5.12
N ALA A 114 -5.87 -3.85 4.88
CA ALA A 114 -5.48 -5.23 5.13
C ALA A 114 -4.27 -5.66 4.28
N CYS A 115 -4.20 -5.27 3.00
CA CYS A 115 -3.03 -5.50 2.14
C CYS A 115 -1.75 -4.83 2.66
N VAL A 116 -1.88 -3.62 3.23
CA VAL A 116 -0.73 -2.89 3.81
C VAL A 116 -0.32 -3.49 5.14
N GLU A 117 -1.27 -3.72 6.04
CA GLU A 117 -1.00 -4.17 7.40
C GLU A 117 -0.50 -5.61 7.44
N VAL A 118 -0.96 -6.49 6.54
CA VAL A 118 -0.43 -7.86 6.45
C VAL A 118 1.05 -7.87 6.02
N TRP A 119 1.43 -6.97 5.11
CA TRP A 119 2.83 -6.81 4.70
C TRP A 119 3.69 -6.16 5.79
N LYS A 120 3.20 -5.09 6.45
CA LYS A 120 3.90 -4.47 7.60
C LYS A 120 4.10 -5.45 8.75
N ALA A 121 3.16 -6.36 8.95
CA ALA A 121 3.28 -7.45 9.90
C ALA A 121 4.33 -8.49 9.48
N GLY A 122 4.87 -8.43 8.25
CA GLY A 122 5.96 -9.27 7.76
C GLY A 122 5.49 -10.59 7.13
N TYR A 123 4.30 -10.60 6.52
CA TYR A 123 3.82 -11.76 5.76
C TYR A 123 4.68 -12.06 4.53
N ALA A 124 5.17 -11.01 3.87
CA ALA A 124 6.08 -11.09 2.72
C ALA A 124 7.19 -10.04 2.85
N THR A 125 8.36 -10.32 2.28
CA THR A 125 9.51 -9.40 2.27
C THR A 125 9.51 -8.47 1.06
N ASP A 126 8.75 -8.80 0.02
CA ASP A 126 8.64 -7.99 -1.19
C ASP A 126 7.92 -6.65 -0.89
N PRO A 127 8.57 -5.49 -1.08
CA PRO A 127 7.97 -4.20 -0.80
C PRO A 127 6.77 -3.85 -1.71
N THR A 128 6.65 -4.52 -2.87
CA THR A 128 5.53 -4.34 -3.81
C THR A 128 4.35 -5.29 -3.52
N TYR A 129 4.45 -6.12 -2.47
CA TYR A 129 3.42 -7.10 -2.14
C TYR A 129 2.03 -6.48 -1.91
N PRO A 130 1.87 -5.37 -1.15
CA PRO A 130 0.57 -4.71 -1.01
C PRO A 130 -0.04 -4.33 -2.35
N ASP A 131 0.77 -3.79 -3.27
CA ASP A 131 0.32 -3.33 -4.58
C ASP A 131 -0.14 -4.49 -5.47
N LYS A 132 0.62 -5.59 -5.47
CA LYS A 132 0.25 -6.81 -6.19
C LYS A 132 -1.11 -7.30 -5.74
N LEU A 133 -1.34 -7.33 -4.42
CA LEU A 133 -2.64 -7.72 -3.86
C LEU A 133 -3.75 -6.74 -4.24
N MET A 134 -3.53 -5.43 -4.04
CA MET A 134 -4.53 -4.42 -4.37
C MET A 134 -4.91 -4.46 -5.85
N ASN A 135 -3.94 -4.60 -6.74
CA ASN A 135 -4.16 -4.71 -8.18
C ASN A 135 -4.99 -5.95 -8.55
N ILE A 136 -4.72 -7.10 -7.91
CA ILE A 136 -5.53 -8.31 -8.10
C ILE A 136 -6.95 -8.07 -7.59
N ILE A 137 -7.11 -7.53 -6.39
CA ILE A 137 -8.42 -7.26 -5.77
C ILE A 137 -9.27 -6.35 -6.66
N GLN A 138 -8.67 -5.31 -7.23
CA GLN A 138 -9.39 -4.36 -8.07
C GLN A 138 -9.70 -4.92 -9.46
N ARG A 139 -8.70 -5.53 -10.11
CA ARG A 139 -8.86 -6.10 -11.46
C ARG A 139 -9.99 -7.11 -11.51
N TYR A 140 -10.13 -7.94 -10.47
CA TYR A 140 -11.16 -8.96 -10.38
C TYR A 140 -12.34 -8.58 -9.47
N LYS A 141 -12.40 -7.32 -9.03
CA LYS A 141 -13.44 -6.77 -8.16
C LYS A 141 -13.72 -7.66 -6.94
N LEU A 142 -12.68 -8.21 -6.33
CA LEU A 142 -12.81 -9.19 -5.24
C LEU A 142 -13.41 -8.57 -3.97
N TYR A 143 -13.33 -7.25 -3.82
CA TYR A 143 -13.94 -6.50 -2.71
C TYR A 143 -15.47 -6.71 -2.59
N GLN A 144 -16.15 -7.18 -3.65
CA GLN A 144 -17.57 -7.53 -3.60
C GLN A 144 -17.88 -8.71 -2.67
N TYR A 145 -16.86 -9.52 -2.37
CA TYR A 145 -16.95 -10.68 -1.48
C TYR A 145 -16.67 -10.34 -0.01
N ASP A 146 -16.20 -9.13 0.29
CA ASP A 146 -16.03 -8.70 1.67
C ASP A 146 -17.42 -8.48 2.29
N LYS A 147 -17.82 -9.35 3.23
CA LYS A 147 -19.11 -9.30 3.94
C LYS A 147 -18.85 -8.94 5.40
N GLY A 148 -19.24 -7.72 5.78
CA GLY A 148 -19.04 -7.17 7.13
C GLY A 148 -19.08 -5.65 7.11
N GLU A 149 -19.26 -5.02 8.27
CA GLU A 149 -19.08 -3.57 8.43
C GLU A 149 -17.58 -3.26 8.49
N TYR A 150 -16.95 -3.10 7.34
CA TYR A 150 -15.59 -2.58 7.28
C TYR A 150 -15.62 -1.08 7.45
N ARG A 151 -14.71 -0.52 8.26
CA ARG A 151 -14.35 0.89 8.09
C ARG A 151 -13.77 1.05 6.70
N VAL A 152 -14.55 1.59 5.76
CA VAL A 152 -14.05 1.96 4.43
C VAL A 152 -12.97 3.02 4.64
N SER A 153 -11.69 2.63 4.60
CA SER A 153 -10.61 3.61 4.66
C SER A 153 -10.45 4.26 3.30
N LYS A 154 -10.25 5.58 3.32
CA LYS A 154 -9.68 6.29 2.18
C LYS A 154 -8.22 5.90 2.03
N LEU A 155 -7.76 5.73 0.80
CA LEU A 155 -6.35 5.54 0.49
C LEU A 155 -5.76 6.86 -0.01
N VAL A 156 -4.85 7.43 0.78
CA VAL A 156 -4.11 8.65 0.42
C VAL A 156 -2.66 8.28 0.12
N LEU A 157 -2.20 8.60 -1.09
CA LEU A 157 -0.78 8.57 -1.42
C LEU A 157 -0.18 9.95 -1.14
N ILE A 158 0.76 9.99 -0.21
CA ILE A 158 1.47 11.21 0.16
C ILE A 158 2.81 11.25 -0.58
N ASP A 159 3.02 12.32 -1.33
CA ASP A 159 4.29 12.65 -1.95
C ASP A 159 4.98 13.75 -1.13
N PRO A 160 6.15 13.50 -0.52
CA PRO A 160 6.81 14.50 0.30
C PRO A 160 7.57 15.58 -0.50
N GLY A 161 7.20 15.84 -1.76
CA GLY A 161 7.90 16.82 -2.61
C GLY A 161 9.34 16.42 -2.88
N HIS A 162 10.22 17.39 -3.13
CA HIS A 162 11.62 17.21 -3.54
C HIS A 162 12.40 16.16 -2.73
N GLY A 163 13.40 15.52 -3.34
CA GLY A 163 14.28 14.57 -2.67
C GLY A 163 15.70 14.66 -3.22
N MET A 164 16.70 14.43 -2.38
CA MET A 164 18.11 14.59 -2.75
C MET A 164 18.45 13.78 -4.01
N PRO A 165 19.24 14.35 -4.94
CA PRO A 165 20.05 15.57 -4.83
C PRO A 165 19.30 16.89 -5.10
N ASP A 166 17.98 16.88 -5.31
CA ASP A 166 17.19 18.10 -5.48
C ASP A 166 16.66 18.57 -4.13
N PRO A 167 17.18 19.67 -3.55
CA PRO A 167 16.76 20.10 -2.23
C PRO A 167 15.43 20.86 -2.25
N GLY A 168 14.93 21.23 -3.44
CA GLY A 168 13.81 22.13 -3.61
C GLY A 168 14.17 23.57 -3.25
N ALA A 169 13.21 24.31 -2.70
CA ALA A 169 13.44 25.64 -2.17
C ALA A 169 14.39 25.62 -0.95
N CYS A 170 15.36 26.52 -0.93
CA CYS A 170 16.30 26.70 0.17
C CYS A 170 16.29 28.14 0.67
N GLY A 171 16.33 28.34 1.98
CA GLY A 171 16.39 29.67 2.59
C GLY A 171 16.55 29.60 4.10
N ASN A 172 17.25 30.56 4.70
CA ASN A 172 17.49 30.61 6.16
C ASN A 172 18.07 29.31 6.75
N GLY A 173 18.93 28.60 6.00
CA GLY A 173 19.50 27.31 6.40
C GLY A 173 18.52 26.13 6.35
N LEU A 174 17.31 26.33 5.82
CA LEU A 174 16.28 25.31 5.66
C LEU A 174 16.26 24.81 4.21
N GLN A 175 15.98 23.53 4.03
CA GLN A 175 15.77 22.90 2.73
C GLN A 175 14.37 22.29 2.66
N GLU A 176 13.67 22.50 1.55
CA GLU A 176 12.31 22.03 1.34
C GLU A 176 12.20 20.51 1.46
N HIS A 177 13.13 19.75 0.89
CA HIS A 177 13.06 18.28 0.89
C HIS A 177 12.90 17.70 2.30
N GLU A 178 13.64 18.24 3.28
CA GLU A 178 13.68 17.80 4.67
C GLU A 178 12.39 18.18 5.40
N ARG A 179 11.96 19.44 5.21
CA ARG A 179 10.77 19.98 5.89
C ARG A 179 9.48 19.39 5.34
N ALA A 180 9.40 19.21 4.03
CA ALA A 180 8.29 18.54 3.37
C ALA A 180 8.23 17.05 3.74
N PHE A 181 9.38 16.36 3.84
CA PHE A 181 9.43 14.99 4.33
C PHE A 181 8.94 14.85 5.77
N ALA A 182 9.43 15.70 6.68
CA ALA A 182 8.98 15.71 8.07
C ALA A 182 7.46 15.97 8.19
N LEU A 183 6.94 16.95 7.44
CA LEU A 183 5.51 17.24 7.41
C LEU A 183 4.70 16.07 6.86
N ALA A 184 5.14 15.44 5.77
CA ALA A 184 4.48 14.28 5.18
C ALA A 184 4.37 13.12 6.18
N GLN A 185 5.44 12.84 6.93
CA GLN A 185 5.43 11.80 7.97
C GLN A 185 4.43 12.14 9.09
N LEU A 186 4.35 13.41 9.52
CA LEU A 186 3.36 13.84 10.52
C LEU A 186 1.93 13.73 10.01
N VAL A 187 1.66 14.21 8.80
CA VAL A 187 0.34 14.11 8.15
C VAL A 187 -0.07 12.65 8.01
N GLY A 188 0.83 11.79 7.51
CA GLY A 188 0.57 10.36 7.37
C GLY A 188 0.28 9.66 8.70
N LYS A 189 1.00 10.02 9.78
CA LYS A 189 0.73 9.52 11.14
C LYS A 189 -0.66 9.92 11.63
N VAL A 190 -1.06 11.18 11.43
CA VAL A 190 -2.39 11.68 11.84
C VAL A 190 -3.49 10.99 11.02
N LEU A 191 -3.36 10.95 9.70
CA LEU A 191 -4.31 10.28 8.80
C LEU A 191 -4.49 8.80 9.19
N THR A 192 -3.39 8.08 9.40
CA THR A 192 -3.43 6.68 9.84
C THR A 192 -4.17 6.52 11.17
N ARG A 193 -3.93 7.43 12.14
CA ARG A 193 -4.59 7.43 13.45
C ARG A 193 -6.10 7.67 13.34
N HIS A 194 -6.54 8.34 12.28
CA HIS A 194 -7.95 8.56 11.95
C HIS A 194 -8.53 7.51 10.98
N GLY A 195 -7.84 6.38 10.75
CA GLY A 195 -8.35 5.27 9.95
C GLY A 195 -8.26 5.48 8.44
N VAL A 196 -7.39 6.38 7.98
CA VAL A 196 -7.04 6.55 6.56
C VAL A 196 -5.84 5.67 6.24
N THR A 197 -5.89 4.89 5.17
CA THR A 197 -4.72 4.15 4.68
C THR A 197 -3.78 5.12 3.99
N VAL A 198 -2.52 5.12 4.40
CA VAL A 198 -1.48 6.01 3.85
C VAL A 198 -0.38 5.20 3.18
N LEU A 199 -0.06 5.58 1.95
CA LEU A 199 1.17 5.20 1.24
C LEU A 199 2.04 6.44 1.03
N PHE A 200 3.34 6.24 0.85
CA PHE A 200 4.28 7.31 0.50
C PHE A 200 4.95 7.01 -0.83
N THR A 201 5.19 8.02 -1.67
CA THR A 201 5.98 7.86 -2.90
C THR A 201 7.44 7.51 -2.58
N ARG A 202 7.98 8.05 -1.49
CA ARG A 202 9.32 7.79 -0.95
C ARG A 202 9.29 7.73 0.58
N ASN A 203 10.15 6.89 1.18
CA ASN A 203 10.30 6.79 2.64
C ASN A 203 11.72 7.12 3.10
N GLY A 204 12.26 8.23 2.59
CA GLY A 204 13.58 8.75 2.95
C GLY A 204 13.90 10.01 2.16
N GLU A 205 14.99 10.68 2.52
CA GLU A 205 15.39 12.01 2.00
C GLU A 205 15.88 12.01 0.54
N ARG A 206 16.06 10.84 -0.08
CA ARG A 206 16.52 10.73 -1.47
C ARG A 206 15.36 10.68 -2.45
N SER A 207 15.60 11.19 -3.65
CA SER A 207 14.76 10.97 -4.83
C SER A 207 14.68 9.48 -5.18
N LEU A 208 13.71 9.11 -6.02
CA LEU A 208 13.54 7.77 -6.59
C LEU A 208 14.46 7.50 -7.79
N SER A 209 15.33 8.45 -8.12
CA SER A 209 16.27 8.38 -9.24
C SER A 209 17.67 8.00 -8.76
N SER A 210 18.38 7.22 -9.57
CA SER A 210 19.81 6.93 -9.36
C SER A 210 20.73 7.95 -10.03
N ALA A 211 20.19 8.86 -10.85
CA ALA A 211 20.98 9.86 -11.54
C ALA A 211 21.58 10.88 -10.55
N THR A 212 22.87 11.19 -10.73
CA THR A 212 23.60 12.21 -9.99
C THR A 212 23.44 13.60 -10.59
N ASN A 213 23.20 13.69 -11.90
CA ASN A 213 22.90 14.94 -12.58
C ASN A 213 21.51 15.46 -12.18
N LEU A 214 21.41 16.69 -11.70
CA LEU A 214 20.17 17.26 -11.17
C LEU A 214 19.02 17.30 -12.19
N LYS A 215 19.29 17.64 -13.46
CA LYS A 215 18.25 17.72 -14.49
C LYS A 215 17.68 16.34 -14.81
N THR A 216 18.56 15.36 -15.03
CA THR A 216 18.16 13.97 -15.25
C THR A 216 17.42 13.41 -14.04
N ASN A 217 17.95 13.68 -12.85
CA ASN A 217 17.35 13.24 -11.59
C ASN A 217 15.92 13.76 -11.42
N LYS A 218 15.70 15.06 -11.62
CA LYS A 218 14.36 15.67 -11.57
C LYS A 218 13.37 14.97 -12.50
N ASN A 219 13.77 14.72 -13.74
CA ASN A 219 12.90 14.07 -14.72
C ASN A 219 12.59 12.61 -14.36
N GLU A 220 13.61 11.85 -13.96
CA GLU A 220 13.46 10.44 -13.58
C GLU A 220 12.64 10.28 -12.30
N ASP A 221 12.87 11.15 -11.31
CA ASP A 221 12.18 11.16 -10.03
C ASP A 221 10.69 11.50 -10.20
N LEU A 222 10.37 12.58 -10.92
CA LEU A 222 8.98 12.92 -11.25
C LEU A 222 8.29 11.78 -12.01
N ALA A 223 8.95 11.20 -13.01
CA ALA A 223 8.39 10.08 -13.77
C ALA A 223 8.19 8.83 -12.90
N ALA A 224 9.07 8.56 -11.94
CA ALA A 224 8.94 7.46 -11.00
C ALA A 224 7.76 7.66 -10.04
N ARG A 225 7.59 8.88 -9.51
CA ARG A 225 6.45 9.23 -8.65
C ARG A 225 5.12 9.12 -9.39
N GLN A 226 5.06 9.64 -10.62
CA GLN A 226 3.90 9.51 -11.50
C GLN A 226 3.57 8.04 -11.79
N ARG A 227 4.57 7.22 -12.15
CA ARG A 227 4.34 5.77 -12.36
C ARG A 227 3.86 5.09 -11.09
N PHE A 228 4.45 5.42 -9.94
CA PHE A 228 4.05 4.85 -8.67
C PHE A 228 2.61 5.25 -8.33
N SER A 229 2.26 6.53 -8.46
CA SER A 229 0.93 7.09 -8.27
C SER A 229 -0.12 6.42 -9.14
N ASN A 230 0.11 6.35 -10.46
CA ASN A 230 -0.79 5.68 -11.41
C ASN A 230 -0.88 4.16 -11.20
N SER A 231 0.12 3.54 -10.56
CA SER A 231 0.05 2.12 -10.17
C SER A 231 -0.80 1.88 -8.92
N LYS A 232 -1.19 2.93 -8.20
CA LYS A 232 -2.08 2.83 -7.04
C LYS A 232 -3.46 3.29 -7.43
N ALA A 233 -4.47 2.64 -6.89
CA ALA A 233 -5.82 3.16 -6.93
C ALA A 233 -6.15 3.92 -5.65
N THR A 234 -5.44 5.02 -5.48
CA THR A 234 -5.63 5.96 -4.39
C THR A 234 -6.92 6.76 -4.59
N ASP A 235 -7.55 7.14 -3.48
CA ASP A 235 -8.65 8.12 -3.49
C ASP A 235 -8.10 9.54 -3.66
N PHE A 236 -6.94 9.82 -3.07
CA PHE A 236 -6.27 11.11 -3.15
C PHE A 236 -4.75 10.95 -3.31
N PHE A 237 -4.17 11.83 -4.13
CA PHE A 237 -2.74 12.10 -4.16
C PHE A 237 -2.49 13.46 -3.50
N LEU A 238 -1.63 13.49 -2.48
CA LEU A 238 -1.27 14.70 -1.73
C LEU A 238 0.24 14.92 -1.86
N SER A 239 0.66 15.88 -2.66
CA SER A 239 2.04 16.34 -2.67
C SER A 239 2.23 17.56 -1.77
N LEU A 240 3.29 17.56 -0.97
CA LEU A 240 3.62 18.63 -0.03
C LEU A 240 4.89 19.33 -0.49
N HIS A 241 4.77 20.64 -0.65
CA HIS A 241 5.85 21.52 -1.10
C HIS A 241 5.89 22.78 -0.23
N MET A 242 7.08 23.40 -0.16
CA MET A 242 7.31 24.65 0.55
C MET A 242 8.00 25.62 -0.38
N ASN A 243 7.40 26.80 -0.55
CA ASN A 243 8.00 27.87 -1.33
C ASN A 243 8.97 28.69 -0.48
N SER A 244 9.89 29.40 -1.12
CA SER A 244 10.73 30.44 -0.52
C SER A 244 10.54 31.76 -1.26
N SER A 245 10.70 32.88 -0.55
CA SER A 245 10.65 34.22 -1.11
C SER A 245 11.37 35.20 -0.18
N ASP A 246 12.05 36.19 -0.76
CA ASP A 246 12.64 37.30 -0.01
C ASP A 246 11.61 38.39 0.37
N ASP A 247 10.41 38.31 -0.21
CA ASP A 247 9.30 39.23 0.09
C ASP A 247 8.53 38.75 1.32
N SER A 248 8.63 39.51 2.42
CA SER A 248 7.93 39.23 3.69
C SER A 248 6.40 39.14 3.58
N THR A 249 5.80 39.72 2.53
CA THR A 249 4.36 39.63 2.28
C THR A 249 3.96 38.32 1.58
N SER A 250 4.94 37.60 1.05
CA SER A 250 4.79 36.29 0.41
C SER A 250 4.75 35.16 1.45
N ASN A 251 3.69 35.16 2.27
CA ASN A 251 3.40 34.13 3.27
C ASN A 251 2.03 33.46 3.03
N GLY A 252 1.78 32.36 3.75
CA GLY A 252 0.54 31.59 3.69
C GLY A 252 0.68 30.23 3.00
N TYR A 253 -0.45 29.64 2.63
CA TYR A 253 -0.50 28.36 1.90
C TYR A 253 -1.41 28.48 0.67
N GLU A 254 -1.16 27.66 -0.35
CA GLU A 254 -1.99 27.52 -1.54
C GLU A 254 -2.24 26.05 -1.85
N THR A 255 -3.37 25.76 -2.48
CA THR A 255 -3.66 24.41 -3.00
C THR A 255 -3.45 24.41 -4.49
N LEU A 256 -2.53 23.58 -4.97
CA LEU A 256 -2.34 23.35 -6.40
C LEU A 256 -3.11 22.11 -6.82
N CYS A 257 -3.93 22.20 -7.87
CA CYS A 257 -4.66 21.05 -8.41
C CYS A 257 -4.60 21.01 -9.94
N TYR A 258 -4.62 19.81 -10.51
CA TYR A 258 -4.66 19.62 -11.96
C TYR A 258 -5.99 20.10 -12.55
N SER A 259 -7.09 19.73 -11.88
CA SER A 259 -8.44 20.20 -12.16
C SER A 259 -9.19 20.41 -10.84
N GLN A 260 -10.01 21.46 -10.80
CA GLN A 260 -10.85 21.74 -9.64
C GLN A 260 -12.09 20.84 -9.69
N ASN A 261 -12.45 20.25 -8.54
CA ASN A 261 -13.64 19.46 -8.38
C ASN A 261 -14.17 19.59 -6.95
N ARG A 262 -15.39 19.10 -6.71
CA ARG A 262 -16.07 19.20 -5.41
C ARG A 262 -15.26 18.59 -4.25
N GLN A 263 -14.45 17.56 -4.50
CA GLN A 263 -13.63 16.93 -3.45
C GLN A 263 -12.45 17.83 -3.07
N ILE A 264 -11.77 18.43 -4.06
CA ILE A 264 -10.68 19.39 -3.83
C ILE A 264 -11.20 20.63 -3.11
N GLU A 265 -12.36 21.16 -3.51
CA GLU A 265 -13.00 22.30 -2.85
C GLU A 265 -13.34 22.00 -1.38
N ALA A 266 -13.95 20.83 -1.12
CA ALA A 266 -14.28 20.42 0.24
C ALA A 266 -13.02 20.25 1.12
N LEU A 267 -11.96 19.65 0.57
CA LEU A 267 -10.70 19.47 1.28
C LEU A 267 -10.03 20.81 1.58
N HIS A 268 -9.95 21.70 0.59
CA HIS A 268 -9.39 23.03 0.77
C HIS A 268 -10.18 23.84 1.80
N ALA A 269 -11.51 23.80 1.76
CA ALA A 269 -12.37 24.48 2.73
C ALA A 269 -12.13 23.97 4.17
N ALA A 270 -11.96 22.66 4.36
CA ALA A 270 -11.66 22.08 5.67
C ALA A 270 -10.27 22.49 6.18
N ILE A 271 -9.25 22.47 5.32
CA ILE A 271 -7.89 22.92 5.64
C ILE A 271 -7.89 24.41 6.00
N LYS A 272 -8.60 25.22 5.20
CA LYS A 272 -8.78 26.66 5.44
C LYS A 272 -9.39 26.94 6.80
N ALA A 273 -10.50 26.30 7.12
CA ALA A 273 -11.17 26.48 8.41
C ALA A 273 -10.23 26.17 9.58
N PHE A 274 -9.32 25.21 9.43
CA PHE A 274 -8.31 24.89 10.44
C PHE A 274 -7.17 25.92 10.48
N LEU A 275 -6.50 26.16 9.35
CA LEU A 275 -5.28 26.97 9.28
C LEU A 275 -5.53 28.46 9.54
N GLN A 276 -6.71 28.97 9.20
CA GLN A 276 -7.09 30.36 9.51
C GLN A 276 -7.10 30.63 11.02
N ARG A 277 -7.49 29.64 11.85
CA ARG A 277 -7.44 29.77 13.33
C ARG A 277 -6.01 29.85 13.88
N HIS A 278 -5.03 29.47 13.07
CA HIS A 278 -3.61 29.56 13.39
C HIS A 278 -2.91 30.75 12.71
N GLY A 279 -3.69 31.66 12.11
CA GLY A 279 -3.15 32.87 11.48
C GLY A 279 -2.47 32.66 10.13
N LEU A 280 -2.57 31.47 9.52
CA LEU A 280 -2.03 31.24 8.19
C LEU A 280 -2.94 31.85 7.12
N LYS A 281 -2.36 32.71 6.28
CA LYS A 281 -3.03 33.32 5.13
C LYS A 281 -3.37 32.27 4.07
N ASP A 282 -4.64 32.21 3.69
CA ASP A 282 -5.10 31.40 2.56
C ASP A 282 -4.85 32.15 1.24
N ARG A 283 -4.09 31.55 0.32
CA ARG A 283 -3.80 32.08 -1.02
C ARG A 283 -4.67 31.41 -2.10
N GLY A 284 -5.63 30.57 -1.70
CA GLY A 284 -6.63 29.95 -2.56
C GLY A 284 -6.17 28.70 -3.30
N ILE A 285 -7.10 28.20 -4.13
CA ILE A 285 -6.87 27.09 -5.06
C ILE A 285 -6.32 27.66 -6.37
N LYS A 286 -5.27 27.05 -6.91
CA LYS A 286 -4.68 27.40 -8.21
C LYS A 286 -4.65 26.17 -9.11
N ILE A 287 -5.26 26.31 -10.28
CA ILE A 287 -5.24 25.26 -11.30
C ILE A 287 -3.86 25.28 -11.97
N ARG A 288 -3.18 24.13 -11.99
CA ARG A 288 -1.92 23.91 -12.68
C ARG A 288 -2.00 22.64 -13.50
N THR A 289 -2.20 22.80 -14.81
CA THR A 289 -2.34 21.67 -15.76
C THR A 289 -1.01 20.99 -16.09
N ASN A 290 0.11 21.56 -15.64
CA ASN A 290 1.46 20.98 -15.77
C ASN A 290 1.95 20.27 -14.50
N LEU A 291 1.06 19.99 -13.54
CA LEU A 291 1.40 19.13 -12.40
C LEU A 291 1.69 17.72 -12.92
N ALA A 292 2.87 17.20 -12.58
CA ALA A 292 3.16 15.78 -12.73
C ALA A 292 2.51 15.04 -11.56
N VAL A 293 1.50 14.22 -11.86
CA VAL A 293 0.68 13.45 -10.89
C VAL A 293 0.83 11.97 -11.13
#